data_AF-A0A6G0XSS6-F1
#
_entry.id   AF-A0A6G0XSS6-F1
#
_cell.length_a   1.000
_cell.length_b   1.000
_cell.length_c   1.000
_cell.angle_alpha   90.00
_cell.angle_beta   90.00
_cell.angle_gamma   90.00
#
_symmetry.space_group_name_H-M   'P 1'
#
loop_
_entity.id
_entity.type
_entity.pdbx_description
1 polymer ?
#
loop_
_entity_poly.entity_id
_entity_poly.type
_entity_poly.pdbx_seq_one_letter_code
_entity_poly.pdbx_strand_id
1 'polypeptide(L)'
;MTIEYAVISGGCFWCAEAIFEQVIGVKSVESGYTGGTVENPTYEQVCYGNTGHAEAIRIAFDPKQVNYNELLAIHFATHDPTQLNRQ
;
A
#
# COMPACT_ATOMS: atom_id res chain seq x y z
N MET A 1 -15.78 -13.49 -11.50
CA MET A 1 -14.44 -13.50 -10.88
C MET A 1 -14.58 -12.75 -9.58
N THR A 2 -14.09 -13.30 -8.47
CA THR A 2 -14.14 -12.62 -7.15
C THR A 2 -12.86 -11.81 -7.02
N ILE A 3 -12.97 -10.51 -6.77
CA ILE A 3 -11.84 -9.63 -6.50
C ILE A 3 -11.75 -9.43 -4.99
N GLU A 4 -10.54 -9.56 -4.46
CA GLU A 4 -10.22 -9.25 -3.07
C GLU A 4 -9.36 -7.99 -3.00
N TYR A 5 -9.35 -7.37 -1.81
CA TYR A 5 -8.64 -6.12 -1.57
C TYR A 5 -7.68 -6.27 -0.40
N ALA A 6 -6.46 -5.80 -0.60
CA ALA A 6 -5.45 -5.64 0.45
C ALA A 6 -5.06 -4.17 0.55
N VAL A 7 -4.85 -3.68 1.78
CA VAL A 7 -4.28 -2.34 2.03
C VAL A 7 -2.93 -2.54 2.71
N ILE A 8 -1.89 -1.96 2.12
CA ILE A 8 -0.50 -2.11 2.58
C ILE A 8 0.17 -0.74 2.64
N SER A 9 0.90 -0.49 3.72
CA SER A 9 1.70 0.72 3.94
C SER A 9 3.15 0.32 4.22
N GLY A 10 4.13 0.98 3.60
CA GLY A 10 5.53 0.56 3.75
C GLY A 10 6.59 1.58 3.35
N GLY A 11 6.25 2.86 3.21
CA GLY A 11 7.14 3.88 2.66
C GLY A 11 6.45 4.63 1.53
N CYS A 12 7.25 5.17 0.59
CA CYS A 12 6.71 5.93 -0.54
C CYS A 12 5.77 5.07 -1.40
N PHE A 13 4.51 5.50 -1.50
CA PHE A 13 3.50 4.75 -2.26
C PHE A 13 3.80 4.63 -3.76
N TRP A 14 4.60 5.53 -4.36
CA TRP A 14 4.95 5.49 -5.79
C TRP A 14 5.82 4.26 -6.10
N CYS A 15 6.75 3.95 -5.20
CA CYS A 15 7.59 2.77 -5.33
C CYS A 15 6.78 1.49 -5.13
N ALA A 16 5.90 1.47 -4.12
CA ALA A 16 5.06 0.31 -3.84
C ALA A 16 4.06 0.04 -4.97
N GLU A 17 3.37 1.08 -5.46
CA GLU A 17 2.41 1.02 -6.56
C GLU A 17 3.05 0.40 -7.81
N ALA A 18 4.20 0.93 -8.24
CA ALA A 18 4.91 0.44 -9.41
C ALA A 18 5.29 -1.04 -9.33
N ILE A 19 5.61 -1.55 -8.13
CA ILE A 19 5.92 -2.97 -7.92
C ILE A 19 4.66 -3.82 -8.07
N PHE A 20 3.57 -3.45 -7.39
CA PHE A 20 2.35 -4.26 -7.38
C PHE A 20 1.56 -4.22 -8.69
N GLU A 21 1.66 -3.14 -9.47
CA GLU A 21 1.10 -3.06 -10.83
C GLU A 21 1.68 -4.12 -11.78
N GLN A 22 2.89 -4.60 -11.52
CA GLN A 22 3.55 -5.61 -12.35
C GLN A 22 3.24 -7.06 -11.93
N VAL A 23 2.50 -7.26 -10.83
CA VAL A 23 2.20 -8.59 -10.30
C VAL A 23 1.05 -9.23 -11.08
N ILE A 24 1.30 -10.41 -11.65
CA ILE A 24 0.26 -11.20 -12.33
C ILE A 24 -0.86 -11.54 -11.33
N GLY A 25 -2.10 -11.20 -11.69
CA GLY A 25 -3.27 -11.41 -10.83
C GLY A 25 -3.74 -10.14 -10.13
N VAL A 26 -2.88 -9.11 -9.99
CA VAL A 26 -3.31 -7.76 -9.59
C VAL A 26 -4.11 -7.12 -10.73
N LYS A 27 -5.18 -6.42 -10.38
CA LYS A 27 -6.12 -5.76 -11.32
C LYS A 27 -6.01 -4.24 -11.28
N SER A 28 -5.79 -3.69 -10.09
CA SER A 28 -5.54 -2.26 -9.91
C SER A 28 -4.80 -2.04 -8.60
N VAL A 29 -4.04 -0.96 -8.56
CA VAL A 29 -3.41 -0.43 -7.34
C VAL A 29 -3.80 1.04 -7.25
N GLU A 30 -4.20 1.48 -6.06
CA GLU A 30 -4.58 2.87 -5.81
C GLU A 30 -3.74 3.42 -4.66
N SER A 31 -2.97 4.46 -4.93
CA SER A 31 -2.24 5.22 -3.91
C SER A 31 -3.17 6.09 -3.06
N GLY A 32 -2.94 6.12 -1.74
CA GLY A 32 -3.73 6.91 -0.80
C GLY A 32 -3.12 6.99 0.60
N TYR A 33 -3.96 7.37 1.57
CA TYR A 33 -3.54 7.61 2.95
C TYR A 33 -4.46 6.90 3.93
N THR A 34 -3.91 6.29 4.97
CA THR A 34 -4.70 5.59 6.01
C THR A 34 -4.01 5.59 7.36
N GLY A 35 -4.71 5.17 8.42
CA GLY A 35 -4.19 5.04 9.78
C GLY A 35 -4.17 6.32 10.61
N GLY A 36 -4.42 7.49 10.01
CA GLY A 36 -4.50 8.79 10.68
C GLY A 36 -5.90 9.19 11.11
N THR A 37 -6.03 10.44 11.58
CA THR A 37 -7.27 10.96 12.19
C THR A 37 -7.97 12.03 11.36
N VAL A 38 -7.31 12.59 10.35
CA VAL A 38 -7.89 13.65 9.51
C VAL A 38 -8.73 13.04 8.40
N GLU A 39 -10.00 13.41 8.29
CA GLU A 39 -10.89 12.95 7.24
C GLU A 39 -10.55 13.62 5.90
N ASN A 40 -10.55 12.85 4.80
CA ASN A 40 -10.25 13.32 3.44
C ASN A 40 -8.97 14.19 3.35
N PRO A 41 -7.81 13.68 3.82
CA PRO A 41 -6.58 14.47 3.87
C PRO A 41 -6.05 14.76 2.45
N THR A 42 -5.45 15.93 2.26
CA THR A 42 -4.66 16.23 1.05
C THR A 42 -3.21 15.74 1.20
N TYR A 43 -2.50 15.60 0.08
CA TYR A 43 -1.07 15.25 0.07
C TYR A 43 -0.25 16.18 0.96
N GLU A 44 -0.45 17.49 0.83
CA GLU A 44 0.28 18.49 1.59
C GLU A 44 0.05 18.32 3.10
N GLN A 45 -1.19 18.07 3.52
CA GLN A 45 -1.52 17.86 4.93
C GLN A 45 -0.76 16.65 5.50
N VAL A 46 -0.65 15.56 4.73
CA VAL A 46 0.08 14.36 5.15
C VAL A 46 1.59 14.62 5.17
N CYS A 47 2.14 15.30 4.16
CA CYS A 47 3.57 15.65 4.13
C CYS A 47 3.99 16.57 5.28
N TYR A 48 3.09 17.41 5.81
CA TYR A 48 3.36 18.19 7.02
C TYR A 48 3.40 17.34 8.31
N GLY A 49 3.00 16.07 8.26
CA GLY A 49 3.19 15.07 9.33
C GLY A 49 2.16 15.09 10.46
N ASN A 50 1.22 16.04 10.47
CA ASN A 50 0.29 16.24 11.59
C ASN A 50 -1.04 15.48 11.48
N THR A 51 -1.24 14.70 10.41
CA THR A 51 -2.50 13.97 10.19
C THR A 51 -2.51 12.57 10.80
N GLY A 52 -1.34 12.03 11.12
CA GLY A 52 -1.15 10.65 11.58
C GLY A 52 -1.31 9.59 10.48
N HIS A 53 -1.52 9.99 9.22
CA HIS A 53 -1.67 9.04 8.12
C HIS A 53 -0.32 8.50 7.66
N ALA A 54 -0.33 7.24 7.25
CA ALA A 54 0.73 6.65 6.44
C ALA A 54 0.34 6.68 4.96
N GLU A 55 1.34 6.84 4.09
CA GLU A 55 1.19 6.51 2.67
C GLU A 55 0.92 5.00 2.54
N ALA A 56 -0.12 4.66 1.78
CA ALA A 56 -0.58 3.30 1.60
C ALA A 56 -1.09 3.08 0.18
N ILE A 57 -1.16 1.81 -0.22
CA ILE A 57 -1.74 1.36 -1.47
C ILE A 57 -2.89 0.41 -1.21
N ARG A 58 -3.96 0.53 -2.00
CA ARG A 58 -5.07 -0.43 -2.06
C ARG A 58 -4.92 -1.29 -3.30
N ILE A 59 -4.67 -2.58 -3.09
CA ILE A 59 -4.43 -3.56 -4.15
C ILE A 59 -5.71 -4.37 -4.36
N ALA A 60 -6.26 -4.32 -5.58
CA ALA A 60 -7.33 -5.20 -6.02
C ALA A 60 -6.72 -6.39 -6.76
N PHE A 61 -6.99 -7.63 -6.32
CA PHE A 61 -6.36 -8.81 -6.91
C PHE A 61 -7.33 -10.00 -7.06
N ASP A 62 -6.99 -10.91 -7.98
CA ASP A 62 -7.69 -12.18 -8.17
C ASP A 62 -7.01 -13.27 -7.31
N PRO A 63 -7.65 -13.75 -6.23
CA PRO A 63 -7.07 -14.72 -5.30
C PRO A 63 -6.76 -16.08 -5.95
N LYS A 64 -7.28 -16.35 -7.16
CA LYS A 64 -6.94 -17.55 -7.93
C LYS A 64 -5.61 -17.45 -8.67
N GLN A 65 -5.07 -16.24 -8.84
CA GLN A 65 -3.83 -15.97 -9.56
C GLN A 65 -2.70 -15.56 -8.61
N VAL A 66 -3.02 -14.76 -7.60
CA VAL A 66 -2.09 -14.35 -6.54
C VAL A 66 -2.86 -14.30 -5.22
N ASN A 67 -2.30 -14.88 -4.16
CA ASN A 67 -2.93 -14.89 -2.85
C ASN A 67 -2.29 -13.84 -1.91
N TYR A 68 -2.96 -13.57 -0.79
CA TYR A 68 -2.52 -12.53 0.16
C TYR A 68 -1.11 -12.78 0.73
N ASN A 69 -0.70 -14.03 0.95
CA ASN A 69 0.64 -14.34 1.46
C ASN A 69 1.73 -13.99 0.45
N GLU A 70 1.45 -14.14 -0.85
CA GLU A 70 2.39 -13.75 -1.92
C GLU A 70 2.54 -12.22 -1.98
N LEU A 71 1.44 -11.48 -1.82
CA LEU A 71 1.49 -10.02 -1.72
C LEU A 71 2.31 -9.57 -0.50
N LEU A 72 2.14 -10.22 0.65
CA LEU A 72 2.94 -9.96 1.85
C LEU A 72 4.41 -10.32 1.65
N ALA A 73 4.72 -11.42 0.98
CA ALA A 73 6.10 -11.81 0.70
C ALA A 73 6.81 -10.77 -0.18
N ILE A 74 6.14 -10.24 -1.21
CA ILE A 74 6.65 -9.13 -2.01
C ILE A 74 6.88 -7.91 -1.13
N HIS A 75 5.87 -7.51 -0.35
CA HIS A 75 5.95 -6.36 0.54
C HIS A 75 7.17 -6.43 1.47
N PHE A 76 7.34 -7.54 2.20
CA PHE A 76 8.47 -7.72 3.13
C PHE A 76 9.84 -7.85 2.43
N ALA A 77 9.88 -8.13 1.14
CA ALA A 77 11.12 -8.14 0.36
C ALA A 77 11.52 -6.73 -0.14
N THR A 78 10.57 -5.79 -0.21
CA THR A 78 10.75 -4.49 -0.84
C THR A 78 10.71 -3.30 0.14
N HIS A 79 10.54 -3.57 1.43
CA HIS A 79 10.56 -2.57 2.49
C HIS A 79 11.29 -3.13 3.72
N ASP A 80 11.88 -2.27 4.54
CA ASP A 80 12.44 -2.65 5.84
C ASP A 80 11.37 -2.50 6.95
N PRO A 81 10.82 -3.61 7.48
CA PRO A 81 9.79 -3.58 8.52
C PRO A 81 10.35 -3.25 9.91
N THR A 82 11.67 -3.07 10.05
CA THR A 82 12.31 -2.79 11.35
C THR A 82 12.52 -1.30 11.60
N GLN A 83 12.14 -0.45 10.65
CA GLN A 83 12.30 0.99 10.73
C GLN A 83 11.02 1.69 11.21
N LEU A 84 11.08 2.25 12.42
CA LEU A 84 9.98 3.04 12.97
C LEU A 84 9.96 4.45 12.34
N ASN A 85 8.82 4.83 11.75
CA ASN A 85 8.55 6.15 11.19
C ASN A 85 9.53 6.60 10.09
N ARG A 86 10.12 5.66 9.35
CA ARG A 86 10.96 5.91 8.16
C ARG A 86 11.02 4.66 7.26
N GLN A 87 11.35 4.86 6.00
CA GLN A 87 11.70 3.84 5.01
C GLN A 87 12.87 4.35 4.18
#